data_AF-A0A8J2N190-F1
#
_entry.id   AF-A0A8J2N190-F1
#
_cell.length_a   1.000
_cell.length_b   1.000
_cell.length_c   1.000
_cell.angle_alpha   90.00
_cell.angle_beta   90.00
_cell.angle_gamma   90.00
#
_symmetry.space_group_name_H-M   'P 1'
#
loop_
_entity.id
_entity.type
_entity.pdbx_description
1 polymer ?
#
loop_
_entity_poly.entity_id
_entity_poly.type
_entity_poly.pdbx_seq_one_letter_code
_entity_poly.pdbx_strand_id
1 'polypeptide(L)'
;MEPLNAVSLASAVIQLVEYSAKVLRKGKVGGIHISAANTLGEATLLDDAIANLSDLLQQLGKTQHVLHNNNSPLVQYTADAQLIAAAKDGAGVAKILQATLDQAKRNNDVDEQTVLIQGLRSVLNLYYSQKTISALLDRLSSIRKQVDISLLTSLRQNISQCSQDHPEKIWFPGDEASDSHALLLDGIKHHDWKPTKTADVSAFSDSLKDFVVNGDVESRFVSFILARLYFTGLSDRYKVISYITASFEGDELYAKLSKLNPGSATNVVNDVAKKAAGIFLWAYIAVHLLLSGLSTTTRIYNVTARLDALPSGLEQLFTKLLGSLNTVELKHACQLLRLVSMKTRPSLLELWFADCENDDPALRNVARPLTENEIVERLKTMKSQLNSRCRGLLEVESSHNRSSAVPSKASHVTWTHRIAKDFVRSQRVWNIVLDNTGHDAFDPQWHWANGQLGLFKTLAGTTRTKAFHFTHCIEYAIRVEHRLKICPVKFLDEVGRTTATYPNVFDDVVPRKLRTSVNSFLEFAVLFNFASYVRTKGVTVPREDLLHASRLLGLLDAKQWEGFAKRLDTPADSNVGFEERKRETKRVVDLLLDRRDSESGWQRAKKRLSGQRKT
;
A
#
# COMPACT_ATOMS: atom_id res chain seq x y z
N MET A 1 -33.51 -26.28 -7.51
CA MET A 1 -32.18 -25.96 -8.08
C MET A 1 -31.16 -26.79 -7.32
N GLU A 2 -30.17 -27.38 -8.00
CA GLU A 2 -29.10 -28.10 -7.30
C GLU A 2 -28.37 -27.16 -6.32
N PRO A 3 -27.91 -27.65 -5.14
CA PRO A 3 -27.26 -26.80 -4.14
C PRO A 3 -26.09 -25.98 -4.66
N LEU A 4 -25.25 -26.56 -5.51
CA LEU A 4 -24.11 -25.88 -6.13
C LEU A 4 -24.54 -24.72 -7.04
N ASN A 5 -25.64 -24.91 -7.76
CA ASN A 5 -26.23 -23.93 -8.66
C ASN A 5 -26.85 -22.75 -7.88
N ALA A 6 -27.49 -23.04 -6.73
CA ALA A 6 -28.04 -22.02 -5.85
C ALA A 6 -26.93 -21.18 -5.17
N VAL A 7 -25.86 -21.81 -4.70
CA VAL A 7 -24.70 -21.13 -4.10
C VAL A 7 -23.99 -20.24 -5.12
N SER A 8 -23.78 -20.76 -6.33
CA SER A 8 -23.13 -20.01 -7.42
C SER A 8 -23.92 -18.76 -7.82
N LEU A 9 -25.25 -18.89 -7.94
CA LEU A 9 -26.12 -17.75 -8.22
C LEU A 9 -26.11 -16.73 -7.08
N ALA A 10 -26.24 -17.17 -5.84
CA ALA A 10 -26.23 -16.29 -4.67
C ALA A 10 -24.91 -15.52 -4.54
N SER A 11 -23.77 -16.19 -4.77
CA SER A 11 -22.45 -15.57 -4.78
C SER A 11 -22.34 -14.44 -5.81
N ALA A 12 -22.79 -14.69 -7.05
CA ALA A 12 -22.77 -13.67 -8.10
C ALA A 12 -23.64 -12.44 -7.76
N VAL A 13 -24.81 -12.65 -7.16
CA VAL A 13 -25.71 -11.55 -6.74
C VAL A 13 -25.11 -10.77 -5.56
N ILE A 14 -24.54 -11.47 -4.58
CA ILE A 14 -23.87 -10.88 -3.42
C ILE A 14 -22.76 -9.92 -3.87
N GLN A 15 -21.90 -10.37 -4.77
CA GLN A 15 -20.79 -9.57 -5.29
C GLN A 15 -21.27 -8.31 -6.02
N LEU A 16 -22.29 -8.45 -6.87
CA LEU A 16 -22.90 -7.33 -7.58
C LEU A 16 -23.49 -6.30 -6.60
N VAL A 17 -24.20 -6.76 -5.58
CA VAL A 17 -24.88 -5.91 -4.59
C VAL A 17 -23.89 -5.18 -3.69
N GLU A 18 -22.86 -5.86 -3.19
CA GLU A 18 -21.83 -5.26 -2.35
C GLU A 18 -20.98 -4.25 -3.11
N TYR A 19 -20.61 -4.56 -4.35
CA TYR A 19 -19.89 -3.62 -5.21
C TYR A 19 -20.74 -2.38 -5.52
N SER A 20 -22.00 -2.56 -5.91
CA SER A 20 -22.93 -1.44 -6.15
C SER A 20 -23.08 -0.54 -4.91
N ALA A 21 -23.16 -1.14 -3.71
CA ALA A 21 -23.24 -0.40 -2.46
C ALA A 21 -21.95 0.38 -2.17
N LYS A 22 -20.78 -0.20 -2.48
CA LYS A 22 -19.47 0.45 -2.31
C LYS A 22 -19.33 1.68 -3.21
N VAL A 23 -19.77 1.59 -4.47
CA VAL A 23 -19.79 2.72 -5.41
C VAL A 23 -20.69 3.85 -4.89
N LEU A 24 -21.91 3.52 -4.44
CA LEU A 24 -22.86 4.50 -3.89
C LEU A 24 -22.36 5.16 -2.58
N ARG A 25 -21.70 4.40 -1.70
CA ARG A 25 -21.10 4.94 -0.47
C ARG A 25 -19.96 5.91 -0.76
N LYS A 26 -19.13 5.63 -1.75
CA LYS A 26 -18.07 6.56 -2.19
C LYS A 26 -18.67 7.88 -2.72
N GLY A 27 -19.78 7.81 -3.46
CA GLY A 27 -20.53 8.99 -3.90
C GLY A 27 -21.12 9.84 -2.76
N LYS A 28 -21.47 9.20 -1.62
CA LYS A 28 -22.04 9.86 -0.43
C LYS A 28 -21.01 10.67 0.39
N VAL A 29 -19.73 10.27 0.38
CA VAL A 29 -18.68 10.81 1.29
C VAL A 29 -17.96 12.05 0.74
N GLY A 30 -18.08 12.37 -0.54
CA GLY A 30 -17.48 13.56 -1.20
C GLY A 30 -18.04 14.94 -0.78
N GLY A 31 -18.54 15.08 0.45
CA GLY A 31 -19.10 16.30 1.04
C GLY A 31 -18.24 16.96 2.12
N ILE A 32 -17.03 16.44 2.39
CA ILE A 32 -16.08 17.06 3.33
C ILE A 32 -14.87 17.51 2.52
N HIS A 33 -14.59 18.82 2.54
CA HIS A 33 -13.54 19.52 1.80
C HIS A 33 -12.29 18.69 1.48
N ILE A 34 -12.05 18.45 0.19
CA ILE A 34 -10.76 17.96 -0.32
C ILE A 34 -9.98 19.16 -0.83
N SER A 35 -8.85 19.43 -0.18
CA SER A 35 -7.83 20.38 -0.59
C SER A 35 -7.18 19.94 -1.91
N ALA A 36 -6.88 20.93 -2.77
CA ALA A 36 -6.48 20.85 -4.18
C ALA A 36 -5.16 20.12 -4.53
N ALA A 37 -5.00 18.86 -4.14
CA ALA A 37 -3.90 18.02 -4.61
C ALA A 37 -4.41 16.59 -4.82
N ASN A 38 -4.78 16.24 -6.06
CA ASN A 38 -4.87 14.88 -6.64
C ASN A 38 -5.65 14.93 -7.97
N THR A 39 -5.02 15.36 -9.07
CA THR A 39 -5.68 15.59 -10.37
C THR A 39 -5.76 14.37 -11.31
N LEU A 40 -5.13 13.22 -11.01
CA LEU A 40 -5.05 12.10 -11.97
C LEU A 40 -5.55 10.74 -11.44
N GLY A 41 -6.21 10.71 -10.28
CA GLY A 41 -6.67 9.45 -9.65
C GLY A 41 -8.15 9.11 -9.83
N GLU A 42 -8.98 10.05 -10.32
CA GLU A 42 -10.45 9.91 -10.24
C GLU A 42 -11.12 9.63 -11.59
N ALA A 43 -10.52 10.01 -12.72
CA ALA A 43 -10.98 9.63 -14.05
C ALA A 43 -10.88 8.10 -14.28
N THR A 44 -9.81 7.48 -13.77
CA THR A 44 -9.63 6.01 -13.80
C THR A 44 -10.62 5.28 -12.89
N LEU A 45 -11.07 5.89 -11.79
CA LEU A 45 -12.02 5.28 -10.86
C LEU A 45 -13.44 5.18 -11.44
N LEU A 46 -13.86 6.13 -12.28
CA LEU A 46 -15.13 6.08 -12.99
C LEU A 46 -15.15 4.96 -14.03
N ASP A 47 -14.10 4.90 -14.86
CA ASP A 47 -13.93 3.85 -15.87
C ASP A 47 -13.78 2.46 -15.24
N ASP A 48 -13.04 2.36 -14.13
CA ASP A 48 -12.95 1.14 -13.33
C ASP A 48 -14.30 0.74 -12.74
N ALA A 49 -15.11 1.69 -12.25
CA ALA A 49 -16.42 1.39 -11.69
C ALA A 49 -17.41 0.88 -12.75
N ILE A 50 -17.43 1.51 -13.93
CA ILE A 50 -18.28 1.11 -15.05
C ILE A 50 -17.86 -0.27 -15.58
N ALA A 51 -16.55 -0.51 -15.77
CA ALA A 51 -16.04 -1.79 -16.24
C ALA A 51 -16.35 -2.95 -15.28
N ASN A 52 -16.17 -2.73 -13.97
CA ASN A 52 -16.46 -3.75 -12.95
C ASN A 52 -17.96 -4.06 -12.83
N LEU A 53 -18.83 -3.04 -12.92
CA LEU A 53 -20.28 -3.28 -12.95
C LEU A 53 -20.69 -4.08 -14.19
N SER A 54 -20.10 -3.78 -15.34
CA SER A 54 -20.35 -4.50 -16.59
C SER A 54 -19.94 -5.98 -16.50
N ASP A 55 -18.75 -6.27 -15.96
CA ASP A 55 -18.25 -7.64 -15.79
C ASP A 55 -19.12 -8.45 -14.82
N LEU A 56 -19.48 -7.87 -13.66
CA LEU A 56 -20.37 -8.52 -12.69
C LEU A 56 -21.76 -8.80 -13.28
N LEU A 57 -22.29 -7.89 -14.11
CA LEU A 57 -23.55 -8.10 -14.84
C LEU A 57 -23.43 -9.21 -15.89
N GLN A 58 -22.30 -9.29 -16.60
CA GLN A 58 -22.05 -10.34 -17.59
C GLN A 58 -21.91 -11.71 -16.93
N GLN A 59 -21.20 -11.80 -15.79
CA GLN A 59 -21.06 -13.02 -15.01
C GLN A 59 -22.39 -13.51 -14.45
N LEU A 60 -23.21 -12.59 -13.90
CA LEU A 60 -24.56 -12.92 -13.45
C LEU A 60 -25.43 -13.44 -14.60
N GLY A 61 -25.32 -12.82 -15.79
CA GLY A 61 -26.02 -13.28 -16.99
C GLY A 61 -25.59 -14.67 -17.47
N LYS A 62 -24.28 -14.96 -17.48
CA LYS A 62 -23.75 -16.30 -17.78
C LYS A 62 -24.26 -17.35 -16.80
N THR A 63 -24.25 -17.03 -15.50
CA THR A 63 -24.75 -17.91 -14.43
C THR A 63 -26.24 -18.19 -14.61
N GLN A 64 -27.05 -17.17 -14.91
CA GLN A 64 -28.48 -17.33 -15.19
C GLN A 64 -28.75 -18.17 -16.45
N HIS A 65 -27.93 -18.04 -17.49
CA HIS A 65 -28.07 -18.80 -18.74
C HIS A 65 -27.75 -20.29 -18.55
N VAL A 66 -26.70 -20.61 -17.79
CA VAL A 66 -26.36 -22.00 -17.42
C VAL A 66 -27.51 -22.64 -16.63
N LEU A 67 -28.13 -21.89 -15.71
CA LEU A 67 -29.27 -22.35 -14.92
C LEU A 67 -30.55 -22.52 -15.75
N HIS A 68 -30.74 -21.74 -16.82
CA HIS A 68 -31.91 -21.85 -17.68
C HIS A 68 -31.83 -23.06 -18.62
N ASN A 69 -30.63 -23.39 -19.12
CA ASN A 69 -30.41 -24.52 -20.03
C ASN A 69 -30.44 -25.90 -19.35
N ASN A 70 -30.22 -25.96 -18.04
CA ASN A 70 -30.19 -27.21 -17.27
C ASN A 70 -31.54 -27.56 -16.60
N ASN A 71 -32.61 -26.79 -16.82
CA ASN A 71 -33.90 -27.03 -16.17
C ASN A 71 -34.72 -28.14 -16.86
N SER A 72 -34.73 -29.32 -16.24
CA SER A 72 -35.83 -30.29 -16.35
C SER A 72 -37.05 -29.76 -15.55
N PRO A 73 -38.32 -30.05 -15.92
CA PRO A 73 -39.52 -29.41 -15.35
C PRO A 73 -39.93 -29.94 -13.96
N LEU A 74 -38.96 -30.19 -13.07
CA LEU A 74 -39.17 -30.69 -11.71
C LEU A 74 -39.08 -29.55 -10.68
N VAL A 75 -40.22 -29.31 -10.02
CA VAL A 75 -40.46 -28.54 -8.78
C VAL A 75 -39.46 -27.40 -8.53
N GLN A 76 -39.77 -26.23 -9.08
CA GLN A 76 -39.07 -24.99 -8.74
C GLN A 76 -39.50 -24.56 -7.32
N TYR A 77 -38.64 -24.77 -6.31
CA TYR A 77 -38.92 -24.35 -4.94
C TYR A 77 -39.15 -22.84 -4.88
N THR A 78 -40.07 -22.39 -4.02
CA THR A 78 -40.38 -20.97 -3.81
C THR A 78 -39.12 -20.16 -3.45
N ALA A 79 -38.16 -20.77 -2.75
CA ALA A 79 -36.88 -20.17 -2.40
C ALA A 79 -35.97 -19.94 -3.62
N ASP A 80 -35.93 -20.87 -4.58
CA ASP A 80 -35.12 -20.72 -5.81
C ASP A 80 -35.71 -19.64 -6.73
N ALA A 81 -37.04 -19.56 -6.81
CA ALA A 81 -37.72 -18.50 -7.54
C ALA A 81 -37.43 -17.12 -6.93
N GLN A 82 -37.39 -17.02 -5.60
CA GLN A 82 -37.01 -15.80 -4.89
C GLN A 82 -35.54 -15.44 -5.09
N LEU A 83 -34.63 -16.42 -5.14
CA LEU A 83 -33.22 -16.19 -5.42
C LEU A 83 -32.99 -15.65 -6.84
N ILE A 84 -33.71 -16.20 -7.83
CA ILE A 84 -33.71 -15.71 -9.22
C ILE A 84 -34.32 -14.30 -9.29
N ALA A 85 -35.37 -14.01 -8.53
CA ALA A 85 -35.98 -12.68 -8.47
C ALA A 85 -35.00 -11.65 -7.86
N ALA A 86 -34.34 -11.99 -6.75
CA ALA A 86 -33.31 -11.16 -6.14
C ALA A 86 -32.13 -10.90 -7.08
N ALA A 87 -31.76 -11.90 -7.90
CA ALA A 87 -30.74 -11.74 -8.94
C ALA A 87 -31.15 -10.72 -10.02
N LYS A 88 -32.40 -10.80 -10.51
CA LYS A 88 -32.94 -9.84 -11.48
C LYS A 88 -33.01 -8.43 -10.89
N ASP A 89 -33.41 -8.31 -9.62
CA ASP A 89 -33.48 -7.03 -8.91
C ASP A 89 -32.09 -6.41 -8.70
N GLY A 90 -31.10 -7.21 -8.28
CA GLY A 90 -29.71 -6.78 -8.17
C GLY A 90 -29.14 -6.31 -9.50
N ALA A 91 -29.40 -7.05 -10.58
CA ALA A 91 -29.03 -6.66 -11.94
C ALA A 91 -29.69 -5.35 -12.37
N GLY A 92 -30.97 -5.14 -12.02
CA GLY A 92 -31.69 -3.90 -12.29
C GLY A 92 -31.03 -2.69 -11.61
N VAL A 93 -30.70 -2.81 -10.32
CA VAL A 93 -30.02 -1.72 -9.58
C VAL A 93 -28.64 -1.41 -10.17
N ALA A 94 -27.85 -2.44 -10.49
CA ALA A 94 -26.53 -2.24 -11.08
C ALA A 94 -26.58 -1.62 -12.49
N LYS A 95 -27.56 -1.98 -13.33
CA LYS A 95 -27.77 -1.36 -14.64
C LYS A 95 -28.17 0.12 -14.53
N ILE A 96 -29.03 0.46 -13.57
CA ILE A 96 -29.40 1.85 -13.28
C ILE A 96 -28.15 2.65 -12.87
N LEU A 97 -27.32 2.09 -11.99
CA LEU A 97 -26.07 2.71 -11.56
C LEU A 97 -25.10 2.89 -12.73
N GLN A 98 -24.91 1.86 -13.56
CA GLN A 98 -24.05 1.91 -14.75
C GLN A 98 -24.51 3.00 -15.73
N ALA A 99 -25.81 3.02 -16.08
CA ALA A 99 -26.36 4.04 -16.98
C ALA A 99 -26.21 5.46 -16.43
N THR A 100 -26.32 5.62 -15.11
CA THR A 100 -26.10 6.91 -14.42
C THR A 100 -24.64 7.36 -14.53
N LEU A 101 -23.69 6.44 -14.34
CA LEU A 101 -22.26 6.70 -14.49
C LEU A 101 -21.86 6.98 -15.95
N ASP A 102 -22.48 6.31 -16.92
CA ASP A 102 -22.27 6.56 -18.35
C ASP A 102 -22.85 7.90 -18.82
N GLN A 103 -23.97 8.34 -18.23
CA GLN A 103 -24.57 9.65 -18.51
C GLN A 103 -23.72 10.78 -17.92
N ALA A 104 -23.20 10.57 -16.71
CA ALA A 104 -22.22 11.46 -16.08
C ALA A 104 -20.97 11.67 -16.94
N LYS A 105 -20.47 10.60 -17.56
CA LYS A 105 -19.30 10.64 -18.46
C LYS A 105 -19.53 11.48 -19.72
N ARG A 106 -20.76 11.51 -20.24
CA ARG A 106 -21.09 12.20 -21.51
C ARG A 106 -21.32 13.71 -21.37
N ASN A 107 -21.63 14.20 -20.16
CA ASN A 107 -22.04 15.59 -19.93
C ASN A 107 -20.90 16.56 -19.57
N ASN A 108 -19.65 16.10 -19.39
CA ASN A 108 -18.53 16.93 -18.94
C ASN A 108 -17.41 17.03 -19.98
N ASP A 109 -17.15 18.25 -20.48
CA ASP A 109 -15.99 18.63 -21.31
C ASP A 109 -15.01 19.56 -20.56
N VAL A 110 -15.14 19.70 -19.23
CA VAL A 110 -14.23 20.53 -18.41
C VAL A 110 -14.03 19.89 -17.02
N ASP A 111 -12.76 19.70 -16.66
CA ASP A 111 -12.17 19.34 -15.35
C ASP A 111 -12.48 17.94 -14.75
N GLU A 112 -11.51 17.01 -14.92
CA GLU A 112 -11.58 15.58 -14.57
C GLU A 112 -11.75 15.28 -13.07
N GLN A 113 -11.46 16.23 -12.17
CA GLN A 113 -11.49 16.01 -10.72
C GLN A 113 -12.89 15.96 -10.10
N THR A 114 -13.91 16.47 -10.79
CA THR A 114 -15.24 16.60 -10.20
C THR A 114 -16.25 15.62 -10.79
N VAL A 115 -15.87 14.84 -11.82
CA VAL A 115 -16.79 14.10 -12.71
C VAL A 115 -17.60 13.00 -12.02
N LEU A 116 -17.02 12.22 -11.10
CA LEU A 116 -17.78 11.15 -10.43
C LEU A 116 -18.80 11.73 -9.43
N ILE A 117 -18.41 12.78 -8.71
CA ILE A 117 -19.24 13.45 -7.70
C ILE A 117 -20.26 14.38 -8.36
N GLN A 118 -19.87 15.22 -9.31
CA GLN A 118 -20.77 16.05 -10.13
C GLN A 118 -21.62 15.22 -11.08
N GLY A 119 -21.13 14.09 -11.59
CA GLY A 119 -21.90 13.19 -12.45
C GLY A 119 -23.00 12.45 -11.69
N LEU A 120 -22.66 11.92 -10.51
CA LEU A 120 -23.67 11.40 -9.58
C LEU A 120 -24.59 12.54 -9.11
N ARG A 121 -24.08 13.75 -8.83
CA ARG A 121 -24.91 14.90 -8.41
C ARG A 121 -25.76 15.49 -9.54
N SER A 122 -25.34 15.51 -10.79
CA SER A 122 -26.02 16.18 -11.92
C SER A 122 -27.18 15.36 -12.44
N VAL A 123 -27.03 14.03 -12.48
CA VAL A 123 -28.10 13.10 -12.85
C VAL A 123 -29.07 12.87 -11.68
N LEU A 124 -28.59 12.84 -10.43
CA LEU A 124 -29.45 12.74 -9.23
C LEU A 124 -30.02 14.11 -8.78
N ASN A 125 -29.61 15.22 -9.39
CA ASN A 125 -30.16 16.56 -9.13
C ASN A 125 -31.53 16.80 -9.76
N LEU A 126 -32.07 15.84 -10.52
CA LEU A 126 -33.41 15.99 -11.06
C LEU A 126 -34.54 15.70 -10.06
N TYR A 127 -34.24 15.40 -8.77
CA TYR A 127 -35.12 15.54 -7.59
C TYR A 127 -34.43 14.82 -6.39
N TYR A 128 -34.09 15.51 -5.28
CA TYR A 128 -33.77 14.90 -3.96
C TYR A 128 -32.49 14.00 -3.83
N SER A 129 -31.29 14.58 -3.70
CA SER A 129 -30.01 13.84 -3.77
C SER A 129 -29.65 12.88 -2.61
N GLN A 130 -30.07 13.10 -1.36
CA GLN A 130 -29.73 12.17 -0.25
C GLN A 130 -30.75 11.03 -0.09
N LYS A 131 -32.01 11.28 -0.44
CA LYS A 131 -33.11 10.31 -0.27
C LYS A 131 -33.03 9.16 -1.27
N THR A 132 -32.57 9.42 -2.48
CA THR A 132 -32.43 8.39 -3.53
C THR A 132 -31.21 7.50 -3.31
N ILE A 133 -30.06 8.07 -2.89
CA ILE A 133 -28.86 7.28 -2.54
C ILE A 133 -29.15 6.39 -1.33
N SER A 134 -29.84 6.92 -0.31
CA SER A 134 -30.29 6.11 0.83
C SER A 134 -31.29 5.03 0.37
N ALA A 135 -32.30 5.37 -0.44
CA ALA A 135 -33.24 4.38 -0.96
C ALA A 135 -32.58 3.26 -1.80
N LEU A 136 -31.56 3.57 -2.61
CA LEU A 136 -30.80 2.56 -3.34
C LEU A 136 -29.93 1.70 -2.44
N LEU A 137 -29.29 2.30 -1.43
CA LEU A 137 -28.53 1.54 -0.42
C LEU A 137 -29.46 0.64 0.41
N ASP A 138 -30.65 1.13 0.76
CA ASP A 138 -31.66 0.37 1.49
C ASP A 138 -32.19 -0.77 0.62
N ARG A 139 -32.44 -0.52 -0.67
CA ARG A 139 -32.83 -1.57 -1.63
C ARG A 139 -31.75 -2.63 -1.82
N LEU A 140 -30.48 -2.23 -1.94
CA LEU A 140 -29.35 -3.18 -2.01
C LEU A 140 -29.22 -4.00 -0.72
N SER A 141 -29.43 -3.38 0.44
CA SER A 141 -29.45 -4.10 1.72
C SER A 141 -30.61 -5.08 1.83
N SER A 142 -31.77 -4.74 1.26
CA SER A 142 -32.95 -5.61 1.18
C SER A 142 -32.69 -6.81 0.27
N ILE A 143 -32.12 -6.57 -0.93
CA ILE A 143 -31.74 -7.64 -1.87
C ILE A 143 -30.73 -8.58 -1.21
N ARG A 144 -29.74 -8.06 -0.47
CA ARG A 144 -28.79 -8.92 0.24
C ARG A 144 -29.48 -9.83 1.25
N LYS A 145 -30.37 -9.29 2.08
CA LYS A 145 -31.16 -10.07 3.05
C LYS A 145 -32.02 -11.13 2.37
N GLN A 146 -32.63 -10.80 1.22
CA GLN A 146 -33.43 -11.75 0.44
C GLN A 146 -32.56 -12.90 -0.07
N VAL A 147 -31.36 -12.62 -0.60
CA VAL A 147 -30.43 -13.65 -1.07
C VAL A 147 -30.01 -14.58 0.08
N ASP A 148 -29.65 -14.03 1.24
CA ASP A 148 -29.22 -14.82 2.40
C ASP A 148 -30.35 -15.76 2.88
N ILE A 149 -31.59 -15.26 2.97
CA ILE A 149 -32.76 -16.06 3.39
C ILE A 149 -33.11 -17.12 2.36
N SER A 150 -33.17 -16.75 1.07
CA SER A 150 -33.54 -17.66 -0.01
C SER A 150 -32.50 -18.76 -0.22
N LEU A 151 -31.20 -18.42 -0.13
CA LEU A 151 -30.12 -19.41 -0.22
C LEU A 151 -30.17 -20.38 0.96
N LEU A 152 -30.28 -19.88 2.20
CA LEU A 152 -30.36 -20.75 3.38
C LEU A 152 -31.57 -21.67 3.33
N THR A 153 -32.72 -21.16 2.86
CA THR A 153 -33.95 -21.93 2.70
C THR A 153 -33.79 -23.00 1.62
N SER A 154 -33.21 -22.67 0.46
CA SER A 154 -32.96 -23.61 -0.65
C SER A 154 -31.98 -24.71 -0.24
N LEU A 155 -30.89 -24.37 0.45
CA LEU A 155 -29.90 -25.34 0.92
C LEU A 155 -30.47 -26.29 1.97
N ARG A 156 -31.26 -25.78 2.93
CA ARG A 156 -31.92 -26.64 3.93
C ARG A 156 -32.95 -27.56 3.32
N GLN A 157 -33.74 -27.08 2.35
CA GLN A 157 -34.72 -27.91 1.65
C GLN A 157 -34.02 -29.06 0.89
N ASN A 158 -32.94 -28.76 0.18
CA ASN A 158 -32.14 -29.76 -0.50
C ASN A 158 -31.49 -30.78 0.47
N ILE A 159 -30.95 -30.33 1.62
CA ILE A 159 -30.39 -31.23 2.65
C ILE A 159 -31.47 -32.14 3.26
N SER A 160 -32.68 -31.61 3.49
CA SER A 160 -33.80 -32.38 4.03
C SER A 160 -34.31 -33.46 3.07
N GLN A 161 -34.27 -33.20 1.76
CA GLN A 161 -34.69 -34.16 0.72
C GLN A 161 -33.61 -35.22 0.45
N CYS A 162 -32.33 -34.83 0.45
CA CYS A 162 -31.22 -35.75 0.27
C CYS A 162 -31.12 -36.76 1.44
N SER A 163 -31.60 -36.39 2.63
CA SER A 163 -31.68 -37.29 3.80
C SER A 163 -32.80 -38.34 3.68
N GLN A 164 -33.77 -38.18 2.77
CA GLN A 164 -34.88 -39.12 2.57
C GLN A 164 -34.63 -40.13 1.42
N ASP A 165 -33.89 -39.73 0.37
CA ASP A 165 -33.91 -40.50 -0.89
C ASP A 165 -32.73 -41.45 -1.14
N HIS A 166 -31.53 -41.32 -0.56
CA HIS A 166 -30.47 -42.38 -0.50
C HIS A 166 -29.21 -41.85 0.20
N PRO A 167 -28.67 -42.51 1.24
CA PRO A 167 -27.50 -42.03 1.99
C PRO A 167 -26.14 -42.18 1.29
N GLU A 168 -26.06 -42.82 0.11
CA GLU A 168 -24.78 -43.15 -0.55
C GLU A 168 -24.39 -42.24 -1.73
N LYS A 169 -25.21 -41.24 -2.10
CA LYS A 169 -24.82 -40.18 -3.06
C LYS A 169 -24.22 -38.97 -2.33
N ILE A 170 -23.21 -39.20 -1.51
CA ILE A 170 -22.48 -38.11 -0.85
C ILE A 170 -21.41 -37.61 -1.83
N TRP A 171 -21.72 -36.47 -2.46
CA TRP A 171 -20.83 -35.54 -3.21
C TRP A 171 -19.37 -35.99 -3.32
N PHE A 172 -18.96 -36.49 -4.49
CA PHE A 172 -17.54 -36.72 -4.78
C PHE A 172 -16.82 -35.37 -5.05
N PRO A 173 -15.66 -35.11 -4.42
CA PRO A 173 -14.88 -33.90 -4.65
C PRO A 173 -14.10 -33.99 -5.97
N GLY A 174 -14.17 -32.93 -6.77
CA GLY A 174 -13.46 -32.86 -8.05
C GLY A 174 -13.42 -31.45 -8.65
N ASP A 175 -12.98 -30.47 -7.86
CA ASP A 175 -12.32 -29.19 -8.28
C ASP A 175 -12.05 -28.34 -7.02
N GLU A 176 -11.11 -27.40 -7.01
CA GLU A 176 -10.84 -26.52 -5.84
C GLU A 176 -12.07 -25.68 -5.41
N ALA A 177 -12.98 -25.38 -6.35
CA ALA A 177 -14.27 -24.76 -6.06
C ALA A 177 -15.23 -25.70 -5.28
N SER A 178 -15.03 -27.02 -5.37
CA SER A 178 -15.85 -28.05 -4.72
C SER A 178 -15.58 -28.17 -3.22
N ASP A 179 -14.33 -27.96 -2.77
CA ASP A 179 -13.93 -28.07 -1.36
C ASP A 179 -14.51 -26.93 -0.51
N SER A 180 -14.53 -25.74 -1.09
CA SER A 180 -15.12 -24.56 -0.49
C SER A 180 -16.64 -24.79 -0.26
N HIS A 181 -17.36 -25.24 -1.30
CA HIS A 181 -18.80 -25.49 -1.20
C HIS A 181 -19.14 -26.61 -0.20
N ALA A 182 -18.26 -27.60 -0.05
CA ALA A 182 -18.40 -28.65 0.95
C ALA A 182 -18.30 -28.08 2.39
N LEU A 183 -17.40 -27.14 2.66
CA LEU A 183 -17.27 -26.48 3.97
C LEU A 183 -18.49 -25.61 4.34
N LEU A 184 -19.08 -24.91 3.37
CA LEU A 184 -20.33 -24.15 3.60
C LEU A 184 -21.49 -25.09 3.96
N LEU A 185 -21.61 -26.21 3.27
CA LEU A 185 -22.63 -27.23 3.53
C LEU A 185 -22.40 -27.93 4.88
N ASP A 186 -21.14 -28.17 5.25
CA ASP A 186 -20.75 -28.68 6.56
C ASP A 186 -21.11 -27.70 7.69
N GLY A 187 -20.83 -26.41 7.49
CA GLY A 187 -21.23 -25.33 8.39
C GLY A 187 -22.74 -25.27 8.62
N ILE A 188 -23.55 -25.44 7.57
CA ILE A 188 -25.01 -25.48 7.68
C ILE A 188 -25.51 -26.71 8.46
N LYS A 189 -24.86 -27.87 8.28
CA LYS A 189 -25.18 -29.09 9.03
C LYS A 189 -24.83 -28.98 10.51
N HIS A 190 -23.69 -28.36 10.84
CA HIS A 190 -23.20 -28.24 12.21
C HIS A 190 -23.92 -27.16 13.04
N HIS A 191 -24.38 -26.06 12.44
CA HIS A 191 -24.91 -24.91 13.18
C HIS A 191 -26.45 -24.79 13.19
N ASP A 192 -27.17 -25.61 12.43
CA ASP A 192 -28.65 -25.62 12.31
C ASP A 192 -29.30 -24.22 12.12
N TRP A 193 -28.67 -23.33 11.36
CA TRP A 193 -29.16 -21.95 11.16
C TRP A 193 -30.57 -21.91 10.57
N LYS A 194 -31.52 -21.28 11.26
CA LYS A 194 -32.94 -21.25 10.84
C LYS A 194 -33.24 -19.98 10.02
N PRO A 195 -33.83 -20.10 8.81
CA PRO A 195 -34.23 -18.95 7.98
C PRO A 195 -35.22 -18.00 8.65
N THR A 196 -35.94 -18.47 9.67
CA THR A 196 -36.93 -17.69 10.42
C THR A 196 -36.34 -16.89 11.58
N LYS A 197 -35.08 -17.15 11.97
CA LYS A 197 -34.39 -16.44 13.05
C LYS A 197 -33.40 -15.44 12.47
N THR A 198 -33.59 -14.16 12.79
CA THR A 198 -32.73 -13.07 12.30
C THR A 198 -31.26 -13.22 12.72
N ALA A 199 -30.99 -13.71 13.93
CA ALA A 199 -29.63 -13.97 14.43
C ALA A 199 -28.89 -15.06 13.63
N ASP A 200 -29.61 -16.12 13.24
CA ASP A 200 -29.06 -17.23 12.47
C ASP A 200 -28.78 -16.80 11.02
N VAL A 201 -29.67 -15.99 10.43
CA VAL A 201 -29.46 -15.40 9.11
C VAL A 201 -28.26 -14.45 9.11
N SER A 202 -28.05 -13.67 10.18
CA SER A 202 -26.84 -12.82 10.28
C SER A 202 -25.56 -13.64 10.42
N ALA A 203 -25.55 -14.70 11.24
CA ALA A 203 -24.38 -15.57 11.39
C ALA A 203 -24.05 -16.32 10.08
N PHE A 204 -25.09 -16.78 9.37
CA PHE A 204 -24.96 -17.36 8.03
C PHE A 204 -24.42 -16.33 7.02
N SER A 205 -24.92 -15.09 7.05
CA SER A 205 -24.46 -14.01 6.17
C SER A 205 -22.99 -13.63 6.42
N ASP A 206 -22.55 -13.60 7.69
CA ASP A 206 -21.14 -13.35 8.05
C ASP A 206 -20.23 -14.51 7.62
N SER A 207 -20.66 -15.76 7.82
CA SER A 207 -19.93 -16.93 7.35
C SER A 207 -19.85 -16.99 5.81
N LEU A 208 -20.95 -16.66 5.12
CA LEU A 208 -20.98 -16.50 3.66
C LEU A 208 -20.07 -15.38 3.19
N LYS A 209 -19.96 -14.29 3.95
CA LYS A 209 -19.10 -13.17 3.61
C LYS A 209 -17.63 -13.57 3.70
N ASP A 210 -17.20 -14.23 4.76
CA ASP A 210 -15.83 -14.73 4.88
C ASP A 210 -15.50 -15.75 3.78
N PHE A 211 -16.49 -16.52 3.36
CA PHE A 211 -16.39 -17.53 2.31
C PHE A 211 -16.34 -16.94 0.88
N VAL A 212 -17.29 -16.06 0.53
CA VAL A 212 -17.43 -15.43 -0.79
C VAL A 212 -16.39 -14.31 -0.99
N VAL A 213 -15.94 -13.66 0.09
CA VAL A 213 -14.98 -12.55 0.02
C VAL A 213 -13.53 -13.05 0.11
N ASN A 214 -13.17 -14.08 0.90
CA ASN A 214 -11.75 -14.46 1.00
C ASN A 214 -11.29 -15.43 -0.10
N GLY A 215 -12.09 -16.47 -0.43
CA GLY A 215 -11.72 -17.44 -1.46
C GLY A 215 -11.73 -16.87 -2.88
N ASP A 216 -12.71 -16.01 -3.19
CA ASP A 216 -12.93 -15.51 -4.54
C ASP A 216 -12.43 -14.07 -4.75
N VAL A 217 -12.18 -13.26 -3.71
CA VAL A 217 -11.44 -12.00 -3.93
C VAL A 217 -9.99 -12.30 -4.20
N GLU A 218 -9.33 -13.25 -3.55
CA GLU A 218 -7.94 -13.57 -3.91
C GLU A 218 -7.85 -14.25 -5.28
N SER A 219 -8.74 -15.22 -5.56
CA SER A 219 -8.79 -15.91 -6.86
C SER A 219 -9.27 -15.01 -8.00
N ARG A 220 -10.30 -14.17 -7.83
CA ARG A 220 -10.65 -13.14 -8.84
C ARG A 220 -9.68 -12.01 -8.86
N PHE A 221 -9.03 -11.64 -7.77
CA PHE A 221 -8.05 -10.57 -7.83
C PHE A 221 -6.82 -11.03 -8.60
N VAL A 222 -6.40 -12.28 -8.39
CA VAL A 222 -5.39 -12.96 -9.21
C VAL A 222 -5.92 -13.14 -10.63
N SER A 223 -7.13 -13.63 -10.87
CA SER A 223 -7.73 -13.83 -12.20
C SER A 223 -8.07 -12.53 -12.94
N PHE A 224 -8.31 -11.42 -12.23
CA PHE A 224 -8.58 -10.07 -12.73
C PHE A 224 -7.29 -9.32 -12.98
N ILE A 225 -6.26 -9.47 -12.13
CA ILE A 225 -4.93 -9.07 -12.54
C ILE A 225 -4.51 -9.90 -13.75
N LEU A 226 -4.65 -11.22 -13.71
CA LEU A 226 -4.27 -12.07 -14.81
C LEU A 226 -5.08 -11.65 -16.04
N ALA A 227 -6.39 -11.41 -16.00
CA ALA A 227 -7.17 -10.88 -17.12
C ALA A 227 -6.77 -9.45 -17.57
N ARG A 228 -6.25 -8.60 -16.67
CA ARG A 228 -5.65 -7.29 -17.00
C ARG A 228 -4.22 -7.40 -17.54
N LEU A 229 -3.55 -8.51 -17.28
CA LEU A 229 -2.24 -8.85 -17.81
C LEU A 229 -2.34 -9.73 -19.06
N TYR A 230 -3.45 -10.46 -19.24
CA TYR A 230 -3.73 -11.41 -20.31
C TYR A 230 -4.49 -10.75 -21.45
N PHE A 231 -4.10 -11.08 -22.69
CA PHE A 231 -4.79 -10.62 -23.89
C PHE A 231 -6.21 -11.21 -23.96
N THR A 232 -7.23 -10.38 -23.79
CA THR A 232 -8.64 -10.79 -23.91
C THR A 232 -9.13 -10.82 -25.37
N GLY A 233 -8.34 -10.31 -26.33
CA GLY A 233 -8.65 -10.35 -27.77
C GLY A 233 -7.44 -10.21 -28.72
N LEU A 234 -7.64 -10.48 -30.01
CA LEU A 234 -6.63 -10.43 -31.08
C LEU A 234 -5.99 -9.03 -31.23
N SER A 235 -6.78 -7.96 -31.08
CA SER A 235 -6.31 -6.57 -31.21
C SER A 235 -5.25 -6.18 -30.17
N ASP A 236 -5.28 -6.75 -28.96
CA ASP A 236 -4.29 -6.44 -27.93
C ASP A 236 -2.99 -7.22 -28.14
N ARG A 237 -3.01 -8.38 -28.81
CA ARG A 237 -1.79 -9.06 -29.30
C ARG A 237 -1.04 -8.19 -30.32
N TYR A 238 -1.76 -7.48 -31.20
CA TYR A 238 -1.16 -6.53 -32.13
C TYR A 238 -0.53 -5.32 -31.40
N LYS A 239 -1.14 -4.82 -30.33
CA LYS A 239 -0.54 -3.75 -29.51
C LYS A 239 0.73 -4.20 -28.78
N VAL A 240 0.80 -5.45 -28.35
CA VAL A 240 2.03 -6.01 -27.73
C VAL A 240 3.13 -6.20 -28.75
N ILE A 241 2.83 -6.78 -29.90
CA ILE A 241 3.81 -6.87 -30.98
C ILE A 241 4.25 -5.45 -31.37
N SER A 242 3.33 -4.50 -31.49
CA SER A 242 3.65 -3.09 -31.73
C SER A 242 4.53 -2.49 -30.62
N TYR A 243 4.27 -2.78 -29.34
CA TYR A 243 5.10 -2.35 -28.23
C TYR A 243 6.50 -2.98 -28.25
N ILE A 244 6.59 -4.30 -28.44
CA ILE A 244 7.85 -5.05 -28.51
C ILE A 244 8.68 -4.49 -29.68
N THR A 245 8.08 -4.41 -30.86
CA THR A 245 8.71 -3.84 -32.06
C THR A 245 9.17 -2.42 -31.83
N ALA A 246 8.30 -1.52 -31.33
CA ALA A 246 8.65 -0.13 -31.06
C ALA A 246 9.77 0.01 -30.01
N SER A 247 9.77 -0.85 -28.98
CA SER A 247 10.80 -0.83 -27.93
C SER A 247 12.15 -1.30 -28.46
N PHE A 248 12.17 -2.34 -29.29
CA PHE A 248 13.39 -2.85 -29.92
C PHE A 248 13.91 -1.91 -31.02
N GLU A 249 13.04 -1.31 -31.82
CA GLU A 249 13.42 -0.32 -32.85
C GLU A 249 13.91 1.00 -32.25
N GLY A 250 13.37 1.38 -31.08
CA GLY A 250 13.80 2.56 -30.34
C GLY A 250 15.17 2.43 -29.67
N ASP A 251 15.72 1.22 -29.54
CA ASP A 251 17.06 0.99 -28.98
C ASP A 251 18.13 1.00 -30.08
N GLU A 252 19.10 1.92 -29.98
CA GLU A 252 20.12 2.11 -31.02
C GLU A 252 21.00 0.88 -31.27
N LEU A 253 21.27 0.08 -30.24
CA LEU A 253 22.12 -1.10 -30.34
C LEU A 253 21.35 -2.22 -31.04
N TYR A 254 20.09 -2.44 -30.67
CA TYR A 254 19.24 -3.41 -31.34
C TYR A 254 18.91 -3.01 -32.78
N ALA A 255 18.65 -1.72 -33.06
CA ALA A 255 18.40 -1.24 -34.41
C ALA A 255 19.60 -1.52 -35.35
N LYS A 256 20.84 -1.40 -34.86
CA LYS A 256 22.04 -1.80 -35.61
C LYS A 256 22.08 -3.31 -35.87
N LEU A 257 21.73 -4.14 -34.88
CA LEU A 257 21.67 -5.59 -35.04
C LEU A 257 20.58 -6.05 -36.00
N SER A 258 19.43 -5.39 -35.97
CA SER A 258 18.30 -5.64 -36.88
C SER A 258 18.68 -5.38 -38.34
N LYS A 259 19.42 -4.30 -38.61
CA LYS A 259 19.95 -4.02 -39.97
C LYS A 259 20.92 -5.10 -40.47
N LEU A 260 21.71 -5.69 -39.56
CA LEU A 260 22.69 -6.71 -39.90
C LEU A 260 22.04 -8.10 -40.12
N ASN A 261 20.97 -8.42 -39.38
CA ASN A 261 20.28 -9.72 -39.44
C ASN A 261 18.75 -9.56 -39.31
N PRO A 262 18.06 -9.06 -40.35
CA PRO A 262 16.64 -8.70 -40.25
C PRO A 262 15.74 -9.89 -39.92
N GLY A 263 15.96 -11.06 -40.56
CA GLY A 263 15.14 -12.25 -40.31
C GLY A 263 15.23 -12.76 -38.87
N SER A 264 16.43 -12.81 -38.30
CA SER A 264 16.64 -13.23 -36.91
C SER A 264 16.07 -12.21 -35.92
N ALA A 265 16.14 -10.91 -36.22
CA ALA A 265 15.57 -9.87 -35.37
C ALA A 265 14.04 -9.92 -35.33
N THR A 266 13.38 -10.21 -36.46
CA THR A 266 11.93 -10.43 -36.50
C THR A 266 11.54 -11.69 -35.71
N ASN A 267 12.36 -12.74 -35.77
CA ASN A 267 12.12 -13.95 -34.97
C ASN A 267 12.19 -13.67 -33.47
N VAL A 268 13.14 -12.88 -33.00
CA VAL A 268 13.22 -12.47 -31.58
C VAL A 268 11.92 -11.78 -31.12
N VAL A 269 11.38 -10.84 -31.90
CA VAL A 269 10.10 -10.17 -31.59
C VAL A 269 8.95 -11.19 -31.49
N ASN A 270 8.85 -12.08 -32.48
CA ASN A 270 7.81 -13.11 -32.52
C ASN A 270 7.95 -14.11 -31.36
N ASP A 271 9.16 -14.48 -30.99
CA ASP A 271 9.43 -15.46 -29.94
C ASP A 271 9.17 -14.87 -28.55
N VAL A 272 9.45 -13.57 -28.34
CA VAL A 272 9.01 -12.84 -27.15
C VAL A 272 7.49 -12.84 -27.05
N ALA A 273 6.78 -12.49 -28.14
CA ALA A 273 5.32 -12.47 -28.15
C ALA A 273 4.72 -13.86 -27.90
N LYS A 274 5.31 -14.93 -28.45
CA LYS A 274 4.90 -16.32 -28.20
C LYS A 274 5.13 -16.73 -26.75
N LYS A 275 6.33 -16.49 -26.19
CA LYS A 275 6.65 -16.87 -24.80
C LYS A 275 5.86 -16.08 -23.76
N ALA A 276 5.49 -14.84 -24.06
CA ALA A 276 4.61 -14.05 -23.20
C ALA A 276 3.25 -14.74 -22.99
N ALA A 277 2.79 -15.57 -23.94
CA ALA A 277 1.62 -16.43 -23.83
C ALA A 277 0.32 -15.73 -23.37
N GLY A 278 0.19 -14.43 -23.60
CA GLY A 278 -0.91 -13.66 -23.02
C GLY A 278 -0.48 -12.48 -22.16
N ILE A 279 0.66 -12.58 -21.49
CA ILE A 279 1.00 -11.77 -20.32
C ILE A 279 1.83 -10.54 -20.73
N PHE A 280 1.20 -9.36 -20.83
CA PHE A 280 1.88 -8.10 -21.20
C PHE A 280 3.07 -7.80 -20.28
N LEU A 281 2.91 -7.99 -18.96
CA LEU A 281 3.98 -7.75 -18.00
C LEU A 281 5.19 -8.66 -18.24
N TRP A 282 4.97 -9.91 -18.65
CA TRP A 282 6.06 -10.81 -19.03
C TRP A 282 6.81 -10.25 -20.25
N ALA A 283 6.08 -9.81 -21.28
CA ALA A 283 6.68 -9.21 -22.48
C ALA A 283 7.47 -7.94 -22.13
N TYR A 284 6.90 -7.06 -21.31
CA TYR A 284 7.54 -5.84 -20.83
C TYR A 284 8.86 -6.13 -20.10
N ILE A 285 8.84 -7.04 -19.12
CA ILE A 285 10.03 -7.43 -18.37
C ILE A 285 11.06 -8.10 -19.30
N ALA A 286 10.63 -9.02 -20.16
CA ALA A 286 11.52 -9.73 -21.08
C ALA A 286 12.22 -8.77 -22.05
N VAL A 287 11.49 -7.83 -22.65
CA VAL A 287 12.06 -6.79 -23.52
C VAL A 287 13.07 -5.95 -22.74
N HIS A 288 12.72 -5.47 -21.55
CA HIS A 288 13.62 -4.67 -20.73
C HIS A 288 14.91 -5.44 -20.36
N LEU A 289 14.80 -6.72 -20.03
CA LEU A 289 15.96 -7.59 -19.74
C LEU A 289 16.84 -7.80 -20.97
N LEU A 290 16.24 -8.08 -22.12
CA LEU A 290 16.99 -8.32 -23.35
C LEU A 290 17.76 -7.06 -23.74
N LEU A 291 17.09 -5.90 -23.77
CA LEU A 291 17.69 -4.61 -24.09
C LEU A 291 18.78 -4.20 -23.09
N SER A 292 18.53 -4.33 -21.79
CA SER A 292 19.52 -3.94 -20.75
C SER A 292 20.82 -4.74 -20.77
N GLY A 293 20.83 -5.94 -21.34
CA GLY A 293 22.05 -6.72 -21.51
C GLY A 293 22.67 -6.63 -22.91
N LEU A 294 22.22 -5.68 -23.74
CA LEU A 294 22.90 -5.39 -25.00
C LEU A 294 24.17 -4.57 -24.74
N SER A 295 25.18 -4.83 -25.55
CA SER A 295 26.43 -4.09 -25.61
C SER A 295 26.86 -3.98 -27.08
N THR A 296 27.80 -3.09 -27.38
CA THR A 296 28.32 -2.89 -28.75
C THR A 296 28.85 -4.18 -29.41
N THR A 297 29.23 -5.18 -28.61
CA THR A 297 29.76 -6.47 -29.07
C THR A 297 28.71 -7.59 -29.12
N THR A 298 27.48 -7.31 -28.70
CA THR A 298 26.41 -8.32 -28.61
C THR A 298 25.95 -8.73 -30.01
N ARG A 299 25.94 -10.02 -30.32
CA ARG A 299 25.40 -10.55 -31.58
C ARG A 299 23.95 -11.02 -31.39
N ILE A 300 23.19 -11.12 -32.47
CA ILE A 300 21.77 -11.50 -32.41
C ILE A 300 21.54 -12.87 -31.75
N TYR A 301 22.46 -13.84 -31.96
CA TYR A 301 22.36 -15.16 -31.34
C TYR A 301 22.42 -15.11 -29.80
N ASN A 302 23.14 -14.14 -29.21
CA ASN A 302 23.17 -13.95 -27.75
C ASN A 302 21.81 -13.48 -27.23
N VAL A 303 21.11 -12.65 -28.01
CA VAL A 303 19.75 -12.18 -27.67
C VAL A 303 18.78 -13.35 -27.71
N THR A 304 18.85 -14.19 -28.76
CA THR A 304 18.05 -15.41 -28.87
C THR A 304 18.33 -16.37 -27.72
N ALA A 305 19.60 -16.66 -27.40
CA ALA A 305 19.95 -17.55 -26.29
C ALA A 305 19.47 -17.03 -24.93
N ARG A 306 19.53 -15.70 -24.70
CA ARG A 306 19.00 -15.08 -23.48
C ARG A 306 17.48 -15.17 -23.42
N LEU A 307 16.79 -14.99 -24.54
CA LEU A 307 15.35 -15.18 -24.64
C LEU A 307 14.96 -16.64 -24.39
N ASP A 308 15.69 -17.60 -24.96
CA ASP A 308 15.48 -19.04 -24.77
C ASP A 308 15.62 -19.45 -23.31
N ALA A 309 16.56 -18.84 -22.60
CA ALA A 309 16.72 -19.07 -21.18
C ALA A 309 15.54 -18.56 -20.33
N LEU A 310 14.74 -17.57 -20.77
CA LEU A 310 13.62 -17.07 -19.96
C LEU A 310 12.50 -18.12 -19.84
N PRO A 311 12.00 -18.41 -18.63
CA PRO A 311 10.92 -19.38 -18.43
C PRO A 311 9.58 -18.80 -18.92
N SER A 312 8.68 -19.70 -19.31
CA SER A 312 7.27 -19.36 -19.50
C SER A 312 6.60 -19.12 -18.15
N GLY A 313 5.69 -18.15 -18.09
CA GLY A 313 4.97 -17.80 -16.87
C GLY A 313 5.68 -16.73 -16.02
N LEU A 314 4.86 -15.94 -15.33
CA LEU A 314 5.30 -14.73 -14.65
C LEU A 314 6.00 -15.01 -13.31
N GLU A 315 5.53 -16.00 -12.55
CA GLU A 315 6.15 -16.39 -11.28
C GLU A 315 7.53 -17.03 -11.47
N GLN A 316 7.66 -17.92 -12.46
CA GLN A 316 8.93 -18.55 -12.82
C GLN A 316 9.92 -17.48 -13.31
N LEU A 317 9.44 -16.49 -14.07
CA LEU A 317 10.25 -15.36 -14.51
C LEU A 317 10.79 -14.57 -13.31
N PHE A 318 9.94 -14.16 -12.35
CA PHE A 318 10.41 -13.45 -11.17
C PHE A 318 11.36 -14.28 -10.30
N THR A 319 11.09 -15.57 -10.15
CA THR A 319 11.98 -16.48 -9.41
C THR A 319 13.34 -16.57 -10.09
N LYS A 320 13.38 -16.68 -11.43
CA LYS A 320 14.64 -16.64 -12.19
C LYS A 320 15.35 -15.30 -12.05
N LEU A 321 14.62 -14.18 -12.01
CA LEU A 321 15.20 -12.85 -11.89
C LEU A 321 15.95 -12.69 -10.58
N LEU A 322 15.30 -13.01 -9.45
CA LEU A 322 15.94 -12.97 -8.14
C LEU A 322 17.09 -13.98 -8.05
N GLY A 323 16.91 -15.21 -8.54
CA GLY A 323 17.94 -16.25 -8.52
C GLY A 323 19.15 -15.98 -9.43
N SER A 324 19.04 -15.05 -10.39
CA SER A 324 20.13 -14.67 -11.29
C SER A 324 21.03 -13.55 -10.74
N LEU A 325 20.69 -12.99 -9.58
CA LEU A 325 21.52 -12.00 -8.89
C LEU A 325 22.64 -12.73 -8.12
N ASN A 326 23.84 -12.15 -8.10
CA ASN A 326 24.88 -12.66 -7.21
C ASN A 326 24.51 -12.36 -5.74
N THR A 327 25.25 -12.94 -4.78
CA THR A 327 24.93 -12.82 -3.35
C THR A 327 24.87 -11.38 -2.84
N VAL A 328 25.78 -10.51 -3.29
CA VAL A 328 25.83 -9.10 -2.89
C VAL A 328 24.65 -8.33 -3.50
N GLU A 329 24.35 -8.59 -4.77
CA GLU A 329 23.26 -7.94 -5.48
C GLU A 329 21.89 -8.37 -4.98
N LEU A 330 21.74 -9.65 -4.64
CA LEU A 330 20.52 -10.21 -4.07
C LEU A 330 20.25 -9.63 -2.70
N LYS A 331 21.26 -9.57 -1.82
CA LYS A 331 21.17 -8.91 -0.52
C LYS A 331 20.67 -7.47 -0.68
N HIS A 332 21.29 -6.69 -1.56
CA HIS A 332 20.90 -5.29 -1.78
C HIS A 332 19.48 -5.17 -2.36
N ALA A 333 19.11 -6.03 -3.32
CA ALA A 333 17.75 -6.07 -3.86
C ALA A 333 16.73 -6.37 -2.75
N CYS A 334 17.01 -7.33 -1.87
CA CYS A 334 16.14 -7.67 -0.74
C CYS A 334 16.00 -6.50 0.24
N GLN A 335 17.06 -5.71 0.49
CA GLN A 335 16.99 -4.50 1.31
C GLN A 335 16.05 -3.45 0.71
N LEU A 336 16.20 -3.17 -0.59
CA LEU A 336 15.31 -2.26 -1.32
C LEU A 336 13.85 -2.72 -1.26
N LEU A 337 13.59 -4.01 -1.45
CA LEU A 337 12.25 -4.60 -1.34
C LEU A 337 11.67 -4.44 0.07
N ARG A 338 12.49 -4.59 1.12
CA ARG A 338 12.06 -4.35 2.51
C ARG A 338 11.73 -2.88 2.76
N LEU A 339 12.53 -1.95 2.24
CA LEU A 339 12.26 -0.51 2.37
C LEU A 339 10.95 -0.12 1.69
N VAL A 340 10.78 -0.50 0.42
CA VAL A 340 9.59 -0.15 -0.38
C VAL A 340 8.34 -0.88 0.10
N SER A 341 8.47 -2.00 0.81
CA SER A 341 7.31 -2.68 1.41
C SER A 341 6.69 -1.92 2.59
N MET A 342 7.44 -1.03 3.25
CA MET A 342 6.99 -0.23 4.40
C MET A 342 6.20 1.02 4.00
N LYS A 343 6.34 1.50 2.76
CA LYS A 343 5.71 2.73 2.27
C LYS A 343 4.97 2.47 0.98
N THR A 344 3.78 3.08 0.83
CA THR A 344 2.98 2.91 -0.38
C THR A 344 3.60 3.57 -1.61
N ARG A 345 4.25 4.74 -1.43
CA ARG A 345 4.80 5.55 -2.52
C ARG A 345 5.97 6.43 -2.04
N PRO A 346 7.13 5.85 -1.69
CA PRO A 346 8.28 6.64 -1.24
C PRO A 346 8.83 7.50 -2.38
N SER A 347 9.34 8.69 -2.04
CA SER A 347 10.10 9.52 -2.99
C SER A 347 11.40 8.81 -3.37
N LEU A 348 11.82 8.91 -4.63
CA LEU A 348 13.08 8.32 -5.09
C LEU A 348 14.29 8.93 -4.36
N LEU A 349 14.25 10.24 -4.07
CA LEU A 349 15.31 10.91 -3.32
C LEU A 349 15.37 10.43 -1.88
N GLU A 350 14.21 10.25 -1.25
CA GLU A 350 14.13 9.71 0.11
C GLU A 350 14.69 8.29 0.18
N LEU A 351 14.36 7.44 -0.80
CA LEU A 351 14.88 6.09 -0.88
C LEU A 351 16.40 6.08 -1.06
N TRP A 352 16.96 6.99 -1.85
CA TRP A 352 18.42 7.11 -2.00
C TRP A 352 19.14 7.38 -0.66
N PHE A 353 18.57 8.26 0.18
CA PHE A 353 19.10 8.49 1.52
C PHE A 353 18.87 7.30 2.46
N ALA A 354 17.75 6.58 2.30
CA ALA A 354 17.46 5.40 3.09
C ALA A 354 18.34 4.19 2.73
N ASP A 355 18.82 4.08 1.49
CA ASP A 355 19.63 2.97 0.97
C ASP A 355 21.10 2.96 1.48
N CYS A 356 21.49 3.92 2.32
CA CYS A 356 22.86 4.00 2.83
C CYS A 356 23.11 2.95 3.95
N GLU A 357 23.91 1.92 3.69
CA GLU A 357 24.36 0.96 4.71
C GLU A 357 25.50 1.50 5.59
N ASN A 358 25.38 1.26 6.91
CA ASN A 358 26.42 1.10 7.94
C ASN A 358 27.51 2.14 8.17
N ASP A 359 27.50 3.31 7.53
CA ASP A 359 28.38 4.42 7.92
C ASP A 359 27.76 5.76 7.55
N ASP A 360 26.68 6.07 8.27
CA ASP A 360 25.63 7.03 7.93
C ASP A 360 26.13 8.37 7.33
N PRO A 361 26.08 8.52 5.99
CA PRO A 361 26.44 9.77 5.34
C PRO A 361 25.50 10.90 5.73
N ALA A 362 24.24 10.60 6.07
CA ALA A 362 23.30 11.61 6.54
C ALA A 362 23.68 12.10 7.94
N LEU A 363 24.36 11.33 8.78
CA LEU A 363 24.95 11.83 10.03
C LEU A 363 26.23 12.64 9.80
N ARG A 364 27.08 12.23 8.87
CA ARG A 364 28.40 12.87 8.64
C ARG A 364 28.34 14.17 7.83
N ASN A 365 27.40 14.27 6.90
CA ASN A 365 27.34 15.40 5.98
C ASN A 365 26.79 16.65 6.66
N VAL A 366 27.44 17.78 6.41
CA VAL A 366 26.97 19.10 6.86
C VAL A 366 25.62 19.39 6.21
N ALA A 367 24.69 19.91 6.99
CA ALA A 367 23.38 20.33 6.50
C ALA A 367 23.56 21.50 5.51
N ARG A 368 23.29 21.23 4.22
CA ARG A 368 23.25 22.25 3.17
C ARG A 368 22.27 21.83 2.08
N PRO A 369 21.56 22.79 1.44
CA PRO A 369 20.81 22.50 0.24
C PRO A 369 21.70 21.91 -0.87
N LEU A 370 21.24 20.85 -1.52
CA LEU A 370 21.85 20.35 -2.74
C LEU A 370 21.40 21.19 -3.94
N THR A 371 22.29 21.35 -4.91
CA THR A 371 21.98 21.93 -6.21
C THR A 371 21.06 20.99 -7.01
N GLU A 372 20.37 21.51 -8.03
CA GLU A 372 19.49 20.69 -8.87
C GLU A 372 20.28 19.56 -9.56
N ASN A 373 21.50 19.84 -10.02
CA ASN A 373 22.37 18.86 -10.68
C ASN A 373 22.74 17.71 -9.73
N GLU A 374 23.12 18.04 -8.49
CA GLU A 374 23.43 17.07 -7.44
C GLU A 374 22.23 16.16 -7.11
N ILE A 375 21.01 16.70 -7.19
CA ILE A 375 19.79 15.93 -6.96
C ILE A 375 19.51 15.02 -8.15
N VAL A 376 19.56 15.55 -9.37
CA VAL A 376 19.33 14.77 -10.60
C VAL A 376 20.34 13.63 -10.72
N GLU A 377 21.60 13.85 -10.37
CA GLU A 377 22.63 12.80 -10.37
C GLU A 377 22.29 11.66 -9.41
N ARG A 378 21.93 11.98 -8.15
CA ARG A 378 21.50 10.98 -7.16
C ARG A 378 20.28 10.20 -7.63
N LEU A 379 19.29 10.88 -8.20
CA LEU A 379 18.09 10.22 -8.71
C LEU A 379 18.40 9.30 -9.90
N LYS A 380 19.30 9.69 -10.80
CA LYS A 380 19.77 8.84 -11.90
C LYS A 380 20.48 7.59 -11.36
N THR A 381 21.36 7.76 -10.39
CA THR A 381 22.06 6.64 -9.73
C THR A 381 21.07 5.70 -9.06
N MET A 382 20.11 6.23 -8.28
CA MET A 382 19.10 5.41 -7.61
C MET A 382 18.22 4.65 -8.60
N LYS A 383 17.78 5.31 -9.68
CA LYS A 383 17.01 4.66 -10.75
C LYS A 383 17.81 3.53 -11.41
N SER A 384 19.10 3.75 -11.67
CA SER A 384 19.98 2.72 -12.24
C SER A 384 20.15 1.53 -11.28
N GLN A 385 20.31 1.79 -9.99
CA GLN A 385 20.37 0.74 -8.96
C GLN A 385 19.07 -0.08 -8.90
N LEU A 386 17.90 0.59 -8.87
CA LEU A 386 16.61 -0.11 -8.90
C LEU A 386 16.45 -0.99 -10.15
N ASN A 387 16.81 -0.48 -11.33
CA ASN A 387 16.73 -1.25 -12.57
C ASN A 387 17.66 -2.47 -12.55
N SER A 388 18.89 -2.31 -12.06
CA SER A 388 19.89 -3.38 -11.98
C SER A 388 19.54 -4.46 -10.95
N ARG A 389 19.10 -4.03 -9.75
CA ARG A 389 18.89 -4.92 -8.59
C ARG A 389 17.49 -5.52 -8.57
N CYS A 390 16.47 -4.74 -8.88
CA CYS A 390 15.07 -5.18 -8.79
C CYS A 390 14.50 -5.65 -10.13
N ARG A 391 15.22 -5.45 -11.25
CA ARG A 391 14.96 -6.05 -12.58
C ARG A 391 13.49 -6.01 -13.04
N GLY A 392 12.82 -4.87 -12.83
CA GLY A 392 11.42 -4.68 -13.25
C GLY A 392 10.37 -5.13 -12.21
N LEU A 393 10.77 -5.42 -10.97
CA LEU A 393 9.84 -5.53 -9.83
C LEU A 393 9.41 -4.14 -9.31
N LEU A 394 10.33 -3.19 -9.37
CA LEU A 394 10.15 -1.80 -8.94
C LEU A 394 10.43 -0.85 -10.11
N GLU A 395 9.69 0.24 -10.13
CA GLU A 395 9.76 1.28 -11.15
C GLU A 395 9.81 2.68 -10.55
N VAL A 396 10.31 3.61 -11.36
CA VAL A 396 10.36 5.04 -11.02
C VAL A 396 9.31 5.76 -11.85
N GLU A 397 8.26 6.23 -11.18
CA GLU A 397 7.22 7.04 -11.78
C GLU A 397 7.60 8.52 -11.71
N SER A 398 7.48 9.25 -12.82
CA SER A 398 7.68 10.70 -12.88
C SER A 398 6.35 11.42 -12.95
N SER A 399 6.19 12.50 -12.18
CA SER A 399 4.95 13.30 -12.04
C SER A 399 4.38 13.91 -13.34
N HIS A 400 5.08 13.82 -14.48
CA HIS A 400 4.61 14.34 -15.75
C HIS A 400 4.30 13.18 -16.69
N ASN A 401 3.11 13.20 -17.28
CA ASN A 401 2.49 12.20 -18.17
C ASN A 401 3.24 11.97 -19.50
N ARG A 402 4.53 12.35 -19.56
CA ARG A 402 5.45 12.05 -20.64
C ARG A 402 6.64 11.38 -19.99
N SER A 403 7.06 10.24 -20.51
CA SER A 403 8.31 9.55 -20.18
C SER A 403 9.52 10.49 -20.35
N SER A 404 9.70 11.44 -19.44
CA SER A 404 10.96 12.19 -19.35
C SER A 404 12.00 11.19 -18.90
N ALA A 405 13.02 10.98 -19.74
CA ALA A 405 14.12 10.08 -19.43
C ALA A 405 14.82 10.44 -18.11
N VAL A 406 14.71 11.72 -17.69
CA VAL A 406 15.37 12.29 -16.52
C VAL A 406 14.43 12.30 -15.29
N PRO A 407 14.81 11.63 -14.18
CA PRO A 407 14.08 11.71 -12.90
C PRO A 407 14.07 13.12 -12.30
N SER A 408 13.04 13.46 -11.53
CA SER A 408 12.93 14.74 -10.82
C SER A 408 12.64 14.53 -9.33
N LYS A 409 12.59 15.61 -8.54
CA LYS A 409 12.23 15.56 -7.11
C LYS A 409 10.85 14.98 -6.85
N ALA A 410 9.95 15.07 -7.84
CA ALA A 410 8.61 14.50 -7.80
C ALA A 410 8.57 13.05 -8.29
N SER A 411 9.72 12.43 -8.57
CA SER A 411 9.80 11.00 -8.90
C SER A 411 9.62 10.15 -7.65
N HIS A 412 8.78 9.12 -7.78
CA HIS A 412 8.47 8.18 -6.70
C HIS A 412 8.73 6.76 -7.14
N VAL A 413 8.98 5.89 -6.17
CA VAL A 413 9.14 4.45 -6.43
C VAL A 413 7.80 3.77 -6.25
N THR A 414 7.45 2.95 -7.23
CA THR A 414 6.24 2.14 -7.23
C THR A 414 6.58 0.72 -7.61
N TRP A 415 5.66 -0.19 -7.30
CA TRP A 415 5.73 -1.54 -7.84
C TRP A 415 5.32 -1.47 -9.31
N THR A 416 6.12 -2.08 -10.20
CA THR A 416 5.80 -2.16 -11.64
C THR A 416 4.40 -2.71 -11.85
N HIS A 417 4.01 -3.69 -11.04
CA HIS A 417 2.68 -4.26 -11.07
C HIS A 417 2.25 -4.79 -9.71
N ARG A 418 0.94 -4.85 -9.44
CA ARG A 418 0.43 -5.43 -8.19
C ARG A 418 0.82 -6.92 -8.03
N ILE A 419 0.88 -7.71 -9.10
CA ILE A 419 1.42 -9.09 -9.02
C ILE A 419 2.89 -9.11 -8.60
N ALA A 420 3.73 -8.17 -9.04
CA ALA A 420 5.12 -8.13 -8.58
C ALA A 420 5.20 -7.91 -7.06
N LYS A 421 4.32 -7.03 -6.54
CA LYS A 421 4.15 -6.80 -5.11
C LYS A 421 3.65 -8.04 -4.37
N ASP A 422 2.62 -8.71 -4.90
CA ASP A 422 2.01 -9.89 -4.29
C ASP A 422 2.98 -11.09 -4.32
N PHE A 423 3.75 -11.26 -5.41
CA PHE A 423 4.82 -12.25 -5.52
C PHE A 423 5.88 -12.08 -4.42
N VAL A 424 6.38 -10.85 -4.22
CA VAL A 424 7.39 -10.57 -3.17
C VAL A 424 6.81 -10.77 -1.77
N ARG A 425 5.51 -10.53 -1.58
CA ARG A 425 4.80 -10.73 -0.31
C ARG A 425 4.39 -12.17 -0.05
N SER A 426 4.50 -13.06 -1.04
CA SER A 426 4.26 -14.49 -0.82
C SER A 426 5.21 -15.02 0.26
N GLN A 427 4.72 -15.92 1.12
CA GLN A 427 5.50 -16.42 2.26
C GLN A 427 6.86 -16.99 1.83
N ARG A 428 6.89 -17.74 0.72
CA ARG A 428 8.09 -18.34 0.15
C ARG A 428 9.15 -17.29 -0.21
N VAL A 429 8.76 -16.25 -0.95
CA VAL A 429 9.68 -15.21 -1.42
C VAL A 429 10.07 -14.27 -0.28
N TRP A 430 9.13 -13.96 0.61
CA TRP A 430 9.41 -13.11 1.76
C TRP A 430 10.43 -13.74 2.71
N ASN A 431 10.41 -15.07 2.89
CA ASN A 431 11.45 -15.77 3.64
C ASN A 431 12.84 -15.56 3.00
N ILE A 432 12.98 -15.68 1.68
CA ILE A 432 14.24 -15.39 0.96
C ILE A 432 14.70 -13.94 1.22
N VAL A 433 13.77 -12.99 1.19
CA VAL A 433 14.06 -11.58 1.48
C VAL A 433 14.57 -11.39 2.91
N LEU A 434 13.97 -12.06 3.89
CA LEU A 434 14.39 -11.98 5.29
C LEU A 434 15.75 -12.66 5.51
N ASP A 435 15.96 -13.84 4.95
CA ASP A 435 17.21 -14.61 5.07
C ASP A 435 18.39 -13.80 4.52
N ASN A 436 18.22 -13.18 3.35
CA ASN A 436 19.27 -12.37 2.72
C ASN A 436 19.53 -11.03 3.41
N THR A 437 18.65 -10.58 4.32
CA THR A 437 18.80 -9.32 5.05
C THR A 437 19.09 -9.50 6.54
N GLY A 438 19.30 -10.74 6.98
CA GLY A 438 19.58 -11.06 8.38
C GLY A 438 18.39 -10.79 9.30
N HIS A 439 17.16 -10.91 8.78
CA HIS A 439 15.91 -10.67 9.52
C HIS A 439 15.91 -9.30 10.24
N ASP A 440 16.02 -9.30 11.56
CA ASP A 440 15.98 -8.10 12.39
C ASP A 440 17.28 -7.29 12.37
N ALA A 441 18.37 -7.84 11.82
CA ALA A 441 19.62 -7.12 11.65
C ALA A 441 19.50 -5.92 10.69
N PHE A 442 18.62 -6.03 9.70
CA PHE A 442 18.26 -4.90 8.83
C PHE A 442 16.94 -4.30 9.29
N ASP A 443 16.99 -3.02 9.64
CA ASP A 443 15.87 -2.29 10.21
C ASP A 443 15.33 -1.22 9.25
N PRO A 444 14.23 -1.48 8.52
CA PRO A 444 13.66 -0.52 7.59
C PRO A 444 13.28 0.83 8.22
N GLN A 445 12.93 0.87 9.50
CA GLN A 445 12.55 2.13 10.16
C GLN A 445 13.77 3.01 10.41
N TRP A 446 14.90 2.42 10.79
CA TRP A 446 16.17 3.15 10.91
C TRP A 446 16.60 3.75 9.59
N HIS A 447 16.52 2.95 8.52
CA HIS A 447 16.81 3.42 7.16
C HIS A 447 15.87 4.54 6.72
N TRP A 448 14.57 4.48 7.01
CA TRP A 448 13.66 5.58 6.72
C TRP A 448 13.87 6.82 7.58
N ALA A 449 14.35 6.67 8.82
CA ALA A 449 14.81 7.79 9.65
C ALA A 449 15.95 8.55 8.95
N ASN A 450 16.91 7.82 8.40
CA ASN A 450 18.03 8.36 7.63
C ASN A 450 17.56 9.01 6.33
N GLY A 451 16.57 8.41 5.67
CA GLY A 451 15.87 8.99 4.51
C GLY A 451 15.36 10.41 4.81
N GLN A 452 14.64 10.56 5.92
CA GLN A 452 14.08 11.84 6.34
C GLN A 452 15.13 12.85 6.80
N LEU A 453 16.16 12.39 7.51
CA LEU A 453 17.27 13.26 7.91
C LEU A 453 18.04 13.78 6.68
N GLY A 454 18.27 12.92 5.68
CA GLY A 454 18.84 13.31 4.40
C GLY A 454 18.04 14.43 3.75
N LEU A 455 16.72 14.23 3.58
CA LEU A 455 15.84 15.28 3.06
C LEU A 455 15.85 16.56 3.89
N PHE A 456 15.83 16.43 5.22
CA PHE A 456 15.86 17.56 6.14
C PHE A 456 17.13 18.41 5.94
N LYS A 457 18.27 17.76 5.73
CA LYS A 457 19.56 18.41 5.46
C LYS A 457 19.63 19.02 4.07
N THR A 458 19.16 18.31 3.05
CA THR A 458 19.53 18.60 1.66
C THR A 458 18.47 19.28 0.82
N LEU A 459 17.19 19.17 1.17
CA LEU A 459 16.12 19.72 0.36
C LEU A 459 15.99 21.22 0.62
N ALA A 460 16.16 22.05 -0.41
CA ALA A 460 15.78 23.46 -0.34
C ALA A 460 14.26 23.56 -0.13
N GLY A 461 13.81 24.45 0.76
CA GLY A 461 12.38 24.56 1.03
C GLY A 461 12.05 25.65 2.04
N THR A 462 10.75 25.87 2.21
CA THR A 462 10.22 26.79 3.22
C THR A 462 10.43 26.23 4.63
N THR A 463 10.28 27.08 5.66
CA THR A 463 10.23 26.66 7.06
C THR A 463 9.27 25.50 7.28
N ARG A 464 8.09 25.52 6.63
CA ARG A 464 7.07 24.48 6.76
C ARG A 464 7.55 23.14 6.20
N THR A 465 8.27 23.14 5.08
CA THR A 465 8.88 21.93 4.49
C THR A 465 9.96 21.37 5.42
N LYS A 466 10.79 22.23 6.01
CA LYS A 466 11.81 21.82 6.97
C LYS A 466 11.19 21.26 8.26
N ALA A 467 10.14 21.90 8.78
CA ALA A 467 9.39 21.44 9.94
C ALA A 467 8.68 20.09 9.68
N PHE A 468 8.20 19.86 8.46
CA PHE A 468 7.66 18.56 8.05
C PHE A 468 8.72 17.45 8.17
N HIS A 469 9.91 17.63 7.58
CA HIS A 469 10.98 16.64 7.67
C HIS A 469 11.52 16.46 9.10
N PHE A 470 11.64 17.55 9.86
CA PHE A 470 11.97 17.49 11.29
C PHE A 470 10.97 16.61 12.05
N THR A 471 9.67 16.84 11.86
CA THR A 471 8.62 16.07 12.53
C THR A 471 8.70 14.58 12.16
N HIS A 472 8.96 14.26 10.89
CA HIS A 472 9.15 12.87 10.46
C HIS A 472 10.42 12.23 11.04
N CYS A 473 11.51 12.98 11.20
CA CYS A 473 12.71 12.47 11.90
C CYS A 473 12.38 12.07 13.34
N ILE A 474 11.59 12.89 14.05
CA ILE A 474 11.13 12.59 15.41
C ILE A 474 10.22 11.37 15.42
N GLU A 475 9.28 11.28 14.47
CA GLU A 475 8.39 10.12 14.33
C GLU A 475 9.18 8.80 14.18
N TYR A 476 10.14 8.75 13.25
CA TYR A 476 10.96 7.56 13.06
C TYR A 476 11.83 7.25 14.28
N ALA A 477 12.39 8.26 14.95
CA ALA A 477 13.14 8.06 16.19
C ALA A 477 12.28 7.43 17.30
N ILE A 478 11.03 7.88 17.46
CA ILE A 478 10.08 7.29 18.42
C ILE A 478 9.73 5.86 18.04
N ARG A 479 9.47 5.57 16.76
CA ARG A 479 9.16 4.21 16.27
C ARG A 479 10.34 3.25 16.51
N VAL A 480 11.55 3.69 16.20
CA VAL A 480 12.80 2.95 16.46
C VAL A 480 12.98 2.72 17.96
N GLU A 481 12.82 3.74 18.80
CA GLU A 481 12.94 3.62 20.26
C GLU A 481 11.89 2.66 20.83
N HIS A 482 10.65 2.73 20.36
CA HIS A 482 9.58 1.84 20.81
C HIS A 482 9.89 0.36 20.51
N ARG A 483 10.46 0.07 19.34
CA ARG A 483 10.77 -1.30 18.92
C ARG A 483 12.08 -1.82 19.52
N LEU A 484 13.16 -1.05 19.46
CA LEU A 484 14.49 -1.47 19.93
C LEU A 484 14.72 -1.24 21.43
N LYS A 485 13.83 -0.47 22.09
CA LYS A 485 13.97 -0.03 23.49
C LYS A 485 15.27 0.75 23.76
N ILE A 486 15.86 1.31 22.71
CA ILE A 486 17.09 2.11 22.75
C ILE A 486 16.79 3.48 22.13
N CYS A 487 17.13 4.56 22.85
CA CYS A 487 16.98 5.92 22.34
C CYS A 487 18.08 6.25 21.32
N PRO A 488 17.74 6.68 20.09
CA PRO A 488 18.72 6.98 19.05
C PRO A 488 19.37 8.37 19.25
N VAL A 489 20.11 8.55 20.35
CA VAL A 489 20.63 9.86 20.78
C VAL A 489 21.52 10.53 19.72
N LYS A 490 22.41 9.77 19.07
CA LYS A 490 23.29 10.32 18.02
C LYS A 490 22.50 10.87 16.83
N PHE A 491 21.44 10.18 16.44
CA PHE A 491 20.54 10.61 15.37
C PHE A 491 19.77 11.86 15.79
N LEU A 492 19.18 11.87 16.99
CA LEU A 492 18.45 13.02 17.52
C LEU A 492 19.35 14.26 17.72
N ASP A 493 20.61 14.06 18.13
CA ASP A 493 21.61 15.13 18.18
C ASP A 493 21.90 15.70 16.78
N GLU A 494 21.91 14.87 15.75
CA GLU A 494 22.07 15.33 14.37
C GLU A 494 20.85 16.10 13.87
N VAL A 495 19.64 15.62 14.20
CA VAL A 495 18.40 16.33 13.91
C VAL A 495 18.44 17.72 14.57
N GLY A 496 18.84 17.79 15.84
CA GLY A 496 19.02 19.06 16.56
C GLY A 496 20.03 20.01 15.90
N ARG A 497 21.20 19.48 15.49
CA ARG A 497 22.22 20.26 14.78
C ARG A 497 21.73 20.75 13.42
N THR A 498 20.96 19.94 12.70
CA THR A 498 20.33 20.33 11.44
C THR A 498 19.30 21.44 11.67
N THR A 499 18.50 21.35 12.73
CA THR A 499 17.55 22.42 13.11
C THR A 499 18.26 23.75 13.39
N ALA A 500 19.45 23.73 14.00
CA ALA A 500 20.21 24.96 14.24
C ALA A 500 20.61 25.71 12.94
N THR A 501 20.70 25.00 11.81
CA THR A 501 20.93 25.64 10.49
C THR A 501 19.66 26.28 9.90
N TYR A 502 18.48 25.96 10.46
CA TYR A 502 17.17 26.43 10.02
C TYR A 502 16.36 26.97 11.23
N PRO A 503 16.67 28.17 11.73
CA PRO A 503 16.24 28.65 13.06
C PRO A 503 14.72 28.69 13.27
N ASN A 504 13.93 28.83 12.20
CA ASN A 504 12.48 28.96 12.30
C ASN A 504 11.72 27.61 12.40
N VAL A 505 12.43 26.47 12.35
CA VAL A 505 11.79 25.15 12.39
C VAL A 505 11.08 24.91 13.72
N PHE A 506 11.68 25.29 14.84
CA PHE A 506 11.03 25.15 16.14
C PHE A 506 9.78 26.03 16.24
N ASP A 507 9.79 27.24 15.69
CA ASP A 507 8.63 28.15 15.73
C ASP A 507 7.40 27.62 14.97
N ASP A 508 7.59 26.73 13.98
CA ASP A 508 6.49 26.09 13.24
C ASP A 508 5.90 24.87 13.99
N VAL A 509 6.70 24.25 14.84
CA VAL A 509 6.35 23.04 15.60
C VAL A 509 5.83 23.37 16.99
N VAL A 510 6.43 24.35 17.67
CA VAL A 510 6.07 24.77 19.02
C VAL A 510 4.73 25.52 18.99
N PRO A 511 3.76 25.16 19.85
CA PRO A 511 2.50 25.88 19.93
C PRO A 511 2.68 27.38 20.22
N ARG A 512 2.24 28.25 19.31
CA ARG A 512 2.35 29.72 19.44
C ARG A 512 1.78 30.29 20.75
N LYS A 513 0.82 29.59 21.38
CA LYS A 513 0.20 29.97 22.65
C LYS A 513 1.15 29.93 23.84
N LEU A 514 2.22 29.14 23.77
CA LEU A 514 3.19 28.99 24.86
C LEU A 514 4.08 30.22 25.07
N ARG A 515 4.16 31.12 24.07
CA ARG A 515 5.01 32.34 24.11
C ARG A 515 6.43 32.08 24.62
N THR A 516 6.98 30.90 24.29
CA THR A 516 8.30 30.46 24.69
C THR A 516 9.15 30.19 23.44
N SER A 517 10.45 30.44 23.53
CA SER A 517 11.40 30.10 22.47
C SER A 517 12.13 28.81 22.83
N VAL A 518 12.35 27.97 21.83
CA VAL A 518 13.13 26.74 21.93
C VAL A 518 14.35 26.92 21.05
N ASN A 519 15.53 26.93 21.66
CA ASN A 519 16.80 27.24 20.99
C ASN A 519 17.69 26.01 20.83
N SER A 520 17.40 24.93 21.57
CA SER A 520 18.15 23.68 21.51
C SER A 520 17.24 22.47 21.41
N PHE A 521 17.77 21.38 20.88
CA PHE A 521 17.03 20.11 20.86
C PHE A 521 16.79 19.56 22.27
N LEU A 522 17.65 19.87 23.25
CA LEU A 522 17.42 19.52 24.65
C LEU A 522 16.19 20.23 25.21
N GLU A 523 16.05 21.54 24.95
CA GLU A 523 14.85 22.30 25.31
C GLU A 523 13.59 21.73 24.64
N PHE A 524 13.68 21.39 23.35
CA PHE A 524 12.60 20.73 22.63
C PHE A 524 12.21 19.40 23.29
N ALA A 525 13.20 18.56 23.62
CA ALA A 525 12.99 17.25 24.25
C ALA A 525 12.36 17.37 25.64
N VAL A 526 12.74 18.38 26.44
CA VAL A 526 12.11 18.63 27.75
C VAL A 526 10.67 19.12 27.58
N LEU A 527 10.42 20.06 26.65
CA LEU A 527 9.07 20.59 26.40
C LEU A 527 8.09 19.50 25.92
N PHE A 528 8.55 18.62 25.03
CA PHE A 528 7.75 17.54 24.43
C PHE A 528 7.84 16.20 25.19
N ASN A 529 8.47 16.18 26.37
CA ASN A 529 8.56 15.02 27.28
C ASN A 529 9.27 13.78 26.69
N PHE A 530 10.38 13.96 25.97
CA PHE A 530 11.25 12.86 25.50
C PHE A 530 12.22 12.39 26.58
N ALA A 531 11.67 11.74 27.61
CA ALA A 531 12.41 11.33 28.80
C ALA A 531 13.67 10.50 28.52
N SER A 532 13.64 9.55 27.58
CA SER A 532 14.79 8.69 27.26
C SER A 532 15.97 9.46 26.67
N TYR A 533 15.69 10.44 25.80
CA TYR A 533 16.71 11.34 25.26
C TYR A 533 17.27 12.21 26.37
N VAL A 534 16.41 12.85 27.19
CA VAL A 534 16.84 13.70 28.31
C VAL A 534 17.69 12.91 29.32
N ARG A 535 17.31 11.66 29.63
CA ARG A 535 18.06 10.78 30.54
C ARG A 535 19.47 10.51 30.03
N THR A 536 19.61 10.23 28.74
CA THR A 536 20.88 9.82 28.16
C THR A 536 21.77 11.04 27.86
N LYS A 537 21.20 12.07 27.23
CA LYS A 537 21.91 13.31 26.86
C LYS A 537 22.20 14.18 28.08
N GLY A 538 21.29 14.23 29.04
CA GLY A 538 21.36 15.04 30.26
C GLY A 538 22.61 14.80 31.10
N VAL A 539 23.15 13.58 31.08
CA VAL A 539 24.42 13.24 31.76
C VAL A 539 25.61 13.95 31.14
N THR A 540 25.58 14.19 29.82
CA THR A 540 26.71 14.73 29.04
C THR A 540 26.71 16.25 28.86
N VAL A 541 25.57 16.92 29.11
CA VAL A 541 25.43 18.37 28.89
C VAL A 541 25.85 19.18 30.11
N PRO A 542 26.29 20.45 29.95
CA PRO A 542 26.51 21.38 31.06
C PRO A 542 25.28 21.52 31.97
N ARG A 543 25.51 21.76 33.27
CA ARG A 543 24.41 21.92 34.25
C ARG A 543 23.56 23.15 33.92
N GLU A 544 24.17 24.20 33.40
CA GLU A 544 23.50 25.45 33.00
C GLU A 544 22.48 25.19 31.88
N ASP A 545 22.87 24.43 30.86
CA ASP A 545 21.97 24.06 29.75
C ASP A 545 20.80 23.21 30.24
N LEU A 546 21.04 22.29 31.18
CA LEU A 546 19.99 21.47 31.79
C LEU A 546 19.02 22.32 32.62
N LEU A 547 19.54 23.28 33.40
CA LEU A 547 18.72 24.26 34.14
C LEU A 547 17.94 25.19 33.21
N HIS A 548 18.50 25.54 32.06
CA HIS A 548 17.82 26.34 31.06
C HIS A 548 16.64 25.56 30.46
N ALA A 549 16.90 24.31 30.05
CA ALA A 549 15.87 23.42 29.50
C ALA A 549 14.77 23.08 30.53
N SER A 550 15.10 22.92 31.82
CA SER A 550 14.14 22.58 32.87
C SER A 550 13.05 23.64 33.06
N ARG A 551 13.27 24.89 32.64
CA ARG A 551 12.25 25.96 32.66
C ARG A 551 11.04 25.65 31.78
N LEU A 552 11.22 24.80 30.76
CA LEU A 552 10.16 24.41 29.83
C LEU A 552 9.35 23.21 30.31
N LEU A 553 9.74 22.61 31.44
CA LEU A 553 9.14 21.40 31.96
C LEU A 553 7.67 21.63 32.32
N GLY A 554 6.79 20.83 31.72
CA GLY A 554 5.36 20.83 32.03
C GLY A 554 4.56 22.02 31.50
N LEU A 555 5.17 22.89 30.69
CA LEU A 555 4.47 23.99 29.99
C LEU A 555 3.50 23.47 28.92
N LEU A 556 3.83 22.36 28.28
CA LEU A 556 2.96 21.73 27.28
C LEU A 556 1.75 21.07 27.95
N ASP A 557 0.55 21.35 27.45
CA ASP A 557 -0.70 20.69 27.86
C ASP A 557 -1.06 19.51 26.93
N ALA A 558 -1.99 18.66 27.38
CA ALA A 558 -2.39 17.47 26.63
C ALA A 558 -3.00 17.79 25.25
N LYS A 559 -3.72 18.90 25.11
CA LYS A 559 -4.36 19.32 23.84
C LYS A 559 -3.34 19.84 22.83
N GLN A 560 -2.32 20.54 23.32
CA GLN A 560 -1.19 21.01 22.54
C GLN A 560 -0.31 19.84 22.09
N TRP A 561 -0.08 18.87 22.98
CA TRP A 561 0.55 17.60 22.62
C TRP A 561 -0.23 16.87 21.54
N GLU A 562 -1.56 16.73 21.68
CA GLU A 562 -2.41 16.09 20.68
C GLU A 562 -2.28 16.76 19.31
N GLY A 563 -2.15 18.09 19.28
CA GLY A 563 -1.91 18.84 18.04
C GLY A 563 -0.58 18.51 17.36
N PHE A 564 0.48 18.25 18.12
CA PHE A 564 1.76 17.78 17.59
C PHE A 564 1.71 16.29 17.24
N ALA A 565 1.12 15.47 18.09
CA ALA A 565 0.98 14.03 17.90
C ALA A 565 0.16 13.70 16.63
N LYS A 566 -0.83 14.52 16.26
CA LYS A 566 -1.53 14.40 14.96
C LYS A 566 -0.63 14.55 13.74
N ARG A 567 0.53 15.20 13.89
CA ARG A 567 1.54 15.30 12.82
C ARG A 567 2.46 14.08 12.76
N LEU A 568 2.47 13.26 13.80
CA LEU A 568 3.19 11.99 13.86
C LEU A 568 2.21 10.90 13.42
N ASP A 569 2.57 10.09 12.43
CA ASP A 569 1.79 8.92 12.01
C ASP A 569 1.95 7.75 13.02
N THR A 570 2.06 8.04 14.31
CA THR A 570 2.17 7.05 15.40
C THR A 570 0.81 6.78 16.03
N PRO A 571 0.53 5.56 16.53
CA PRO A 571 -0.70 5.29 17.24
C PRO A 571 -0.88 6.32 18.35
N ALA A 572 -1.98 7.05 18.30
CA ALA A 572 -2.28 8.14 19.21
C ALA A 572 -2.21 7.61 20.65
N ASP A 573 -1.14 7.96 21.36
CA ASP A 573 -1.10 7.69 22.79
C ASP A 573 -2.22 8.49 23.44
N SER A 574 -3.08 7.78 24.17
CA SER A 574 -4.14 8.37 24.98
C SER A 574 -3.59 9.46 25.91
N ASN A 575 -4.45 10.37 26.37
CA ASN A 575 -4.09 11.39 27.39
C ASN A 575 -3.35 10.80 28.61
N VAL A 576 -3.59 9.52 28.92
CA VAL A 576 -2.90 8.78 29.99
C VAL A 576 -1.40 8.63 29.71
N GLY A 577 -1.01 8.33 28.47
CA GLY A 577 0.40 8.22 28.06
C GLY A 577 1.14 9.55 28.04
N PHE A 578 0.44 10.67 27.86
CA PHE A 578 1.02 12.02 27.97
C PHE A 578 1.42 12.35 29.41
N GLU A 579 0.50 12.18 30.37
CA GLU A 579 0.77 12.49 31.78
C GLU A 579 1.82 11.57 32.42
N GLU A 580 1.92 10.31 31.95
CA GLU A 580 3.00 9.42 32.33
C GLU A 580 4.36 9.94 31.83
N ARG A 581 4.48 10.28 30.54
CA ARG A 581 5.72 10.85 29.97
C ARG A 581 6.13 12.16 30.62
N LYS A 582 5.17 13.02 30.94
CA LYS A 582 5.40 14.27 31.67
C LYS A 582 5.98 14.01 33.07
N ARG A 583 5.39 13.08 33.82
CA ARG A 583 5.91 12.68 35.14
C ARG A 583 7.31 12.07 35.04
N GLU A 584 7.54 11.21 34.06
CA GLU A 584 8.83 10.56 33.85
C GLU A 584 9.93 11.55 33.47
N THR A 585 9.65 12.47 32.55
CA THR A 585 10.59 13.54 32.17
C THR A 585 10.95 14.40 33.37
N LYS A 586 9.96 14.78 34.19
CA LYS A 586 10.20 15.52 35.44
C LYS A 586 11.13 14.77 36.38
N ARG A 587 10.84 13.50 36.68
CA ARG A 587 11.68 12.65 37.54
C ARG A 587 13.12 12.57 37.03
N VAL A 588 13.30 12.41 35.72
CA VAL A 588 14.63 12.34 35.10
C VAL A 588 15.39 13.65 35.27
N VAL A 589 14.74 14.80 35.02
CA VAL A 589 15.38 16.11 35.17
C VAL A 589 15.75 16.38 36.62
N ASP A 590 14.84 16.13 37.56
CA ASP A 590 15.08 16.31 39.00
C ASP A 590 16.28 15.44 39.46
N LEU A 591 16.31 14.17 39.07
CA LEU A 591 17.39 13.24 39.40
C LEU A 591 18.75 13.68 38.82
N LEU A 592 18.77 14.25 37.61
CA LEU A 592 20.00 14.74 36.98
C LEU A 592 20.53 16.01 37.68
N LEU A 593 19.64 16.88 38.16
CA LEU A 593 20.00 18.08 38.92
C LEU A 593 20.49 17.70 40.34
N ASP A 594 19.78 16.81 41.03
CA ASP A 594 20.12 16.34 42.38
C ASP A 594 21.45 15.57 42.43
N ARG A 595 21.72 14.70 41.44
CA ARG A 595 23.02 14.00 41.33
C ARG A 595 24.19 14.99 41.23
N ARG A 596 24.01 16.11 40.54
CA ARG A 596 25.06 17.13 40.41
C ARG A 596 25.17 18.04 41.62
N ASP A 597 24.07 18.24 42.35
CA ASP A 597 24.09 18.96 43.61
C ASP A 597 24.82 18.14 44.71
N SER A 598 24.65 16.82 44.71
CA SER A 598 25.41 15.91 45.56
C SER A 598 26.89 15.78 45.16
N GLU A 599 27.24 15.72 43.86
CA GLU A 599 28.65 15.79 43.41
C GLU A 599 29.32 17.13 43.74
N SER A 600 28.64 18.26 43.54
CA SER A 600 29.15 19.58 43.93
C SER A 600 29.25 19.74 45.45
N GLY A 601 28.35 19.09 46.20
CA GLY A 601 28.40 18.97 47.66
C GLY A 601 29.57 18.12 48.13
N TRP A 602 29.83 16.99 47.45
CA TRP A 602 30.96 16.10 47.72
C TRP A 602 32.29 16.77 47.37
N GLN A 603 32.37 17.52 46.27
CA GLN A 603 33.55 18.32 45.91
C GLN A 603 33.78 19.48 46.89
N ARG A 604 32.71 20.16 47.35
CA ARG A 604 32.80 21.19 48.41
C ARG A 604 33.20 20.58 49.76
N ALA A 605 32.70 19.40 50.10
CA ALA A 605 33.08 18.65 51.29
C ALA A 605 34.54 18.17 51.21
N LYS A 606 34.99 17.67 50.06
CA LYS A 606 36.39 17.30 49.79
C LYS A 606 37.33 18.49 49.92
N LYS A 607 36.93 19.67 49.44
CA LYS A 607 37.71 20.92 49.56
C LYS A 607 37.77 21.45 51.00
N ARG A 608 36.68 21.27 51.77
CA ARG A 608 36.64 21.54 53.22
C ARG A 608 37.53 20.57 54.01
N LEU A 609 37.48 19.28 53.68
CA LEU A 609 38.31 18.24 54.29
C LEU A 609 39.80 18.40 53.94
N SER A 610 40.14 18.85 52.73
CA SER A 610 41.53 19.15 52.35
C SER A 610 42.05 20.48 52.91
N GLY A 611 41.17 21.39 53.32
CA GLY A 611 41.53 22.65 53.98
C GLY A 611 41.76 22.55 55.49
N GLN A 612 41.29 21.46 56.14
CA GLN A 612 41.46 21.23 57.58
C GLN A 612 42.76 20.46 57.94
N ARG A 613 43.61 20.13 56.97
CA ARG A 613 44.96 19.58 57.21
C ARG A 613 46.04 20.64 56.96
N LYS A 614 45.99 21.74 57.70
CA LYS A 614 47.12 22.65 57.95
C LYS A 614 46.95 23.28 59.33
N THR A 615 47.24 22.50 60.36
CA THR A 615 47.66 22.96 61.68
C THR A 615 48.76 22.02 62.12
#